data_AF-C0XJW6-F1
#
_entry.id   AF-C0XJW6-F1
#
_cell.length_a   1.000
_cell.length_b   1.000
_cell.length_c   1.000
_cell.angle_alpha   90.00
_cell.angle_beta   90.00
_cell.angle_gamma   90.00
#
_symmetry.space_group_name_H-M   'P 1'
#
loop_
_entity.id
_entity.type
_entity.pdbx_description
1 polymer ?
#
loop_
_entity_poly.entity_id
_entity_poly.type
_entity_poly.pdbx_seq_one_letter_code
_entity_poly.pdbx_strand_id
1 'polypeptide(L)'
;MNLKKSIVTLMMALTMFGTFQVAATQEIANAQTTSTSATYKSNLSKANLAAKKWIAYHESRGSYSARNGQYVGRYQLSSSYLHGDYSKANQEKTADRYVKARYGSWVSAKHHWQAYGWY
;
A
#
# COMPACT_ATOMS: atom_id res chain seq x y z
N MET A 1 -32.80 -13.90 -8.74
CA MET A 1 -31.81 -13.17 -9.54
C MET A 1 -30.78 -12.58 -8.58
N ASN A 2 -29.54 -13.04 -8.67
CA ASN A 2 -28.51 -12.95 -7.64
C ASN A 2 -27.97 -11.52 -7.44
N LEU A 3 -28.57 -10.78 -6.51
CA LEU A 3 -28.03 -9.52 -5.99
C LEU A 3 -27.27 -9.83 -4.69
N LYS A 4 -26.05 -9.28 -4.55
CA LYS A 4 -25.17 -9.21 -3.35
C LYS A 4 -23.83 -9.93 -3.52
N LYS A 5 -22.99 -9.41 -4.42
CA LYS A 5 -21.53 -9.40 -4.19
C LYS A 5 -20.94 -8.02 -4.54
N SER A 6 -21.67 -6.97 -4.19
CA SER A 6 -21.10 -5.62 -4.12
C SER A 6 -20.56 -5.41 -2.71
N ILE A 7 -19.63 -6.27 -2.28
CA ILE A 7 -18.86 -5.97 -1.08
C ILE A 7 -17.68 -5.15 -1.57
N VAL A 8 -17.92 -3.84 -1.61
CA VAL A 8 -16.87 -2.84 -1.49
C VAL A 8 -16.27 -3.09 -0.11
N THR A 9 -15.32 -4.02 0.00
CA THR A 9 -14.63 -4.32 1.26
C THR A 9 -13.64 -3.20 1.52
N LEU A 10 -14.21 -2.12 2.03
CA LEU A 10 -13.53 -1.03 2.70
C LEU A 10 -12.90 -1.57 3.99
N MET A 11 -11.62 -1.94 3.97
CA MET A 11 -10.94 -2.39 5.18
C MET A 11 -10.36 -1.21 5.98
N MET A 12 -11.01 -0.94 7.12
CA MET A 12 -10.43 -0.29 8.29
C MET A 12 -9.29 -1.16 8.86
N ALA A 13 -8.09 -0.60 9.01
CA ALA A 13 -7.14 -1.15 9.98
C ALA A 13 -7.53 -0.64 11.37
N LEU A 14 -8.05 -1.53 12.21
CA LEU A 14 -8.10 -1.35 13.65
C LEU A 14 -6.82 -1.95 14.25
N THR A 15 -5.86 -1.09 14.56
CA THR A 15 -4.76 -1.44 15.49
C THR A 15 -5.12 -0.91 16.88
N MET A 16 -5.36 -1.81 17.83
CA MET A 16 -5.48 -1.50 19.25
C MET A 16 -4.10 -1.53 19.94
N PHE A 17 -3.76 -0.37 20.50
CA PHE A 17 -2.91 -0.02 21.65
C PHE A 17 -1.46 -0.55 21.80
N GLY A 18 -0.54 0.42 21.72
CA GLY A 18 0.61 0.55 22.61
C GLY A 18 0.80 2.03 22.94
N THR A 19 0.57 2.43 24.19
CA THR A 19 0.77 3.80 24.66
C THR A 19 2.24 4.08 24.91
N PHE A 20 2.83 4.99 24.14
CA PHE A 20 4.03 5.71 24.54
C PHE A 20 3.83 7.20 24.29
N GLN A 21 3.96 7.96 25.37
CA GLN A 21 3.94 9.42 25.41
C GLN A 21 5.38 9.91 25.25
N VAL A 22 5.65 10.72 24.21
CA VAL A 22 6.84 11.60 24.13
C VAL A 22 6.45 12.93 23.50
N ALA A 23 6.98 13.99 24.10
CA ALA A 23 6.70 15.39 23.88
C ALA A 23 7.11 15.94 22.51
N ALA A 24 6.50 17.08 22.17
CA ALA A 24 6.60 17.82 20.92
C ALA A 24 8.00 18.36 20.58
N THR A 25 8.29 18.46 19.28
CA THR A 25 9.03 19.57 18.65
C THR A 25 8.59 19.66 17.19
N GLN A 26 8.18 20.85 16.78
CA GLN A 26 7.85 21.20 15.41
C GLN A 26 9.16 21.48 14.65
N GLU A 27 9.40 20.74 13.56
CA GLU A 27 10.38 21.14 12.56
C GLU A 27 9.70 21.17 11.20
N ILE A 28 9.52 22.39 10.69
CA ILE A 28 9.01 22.68 9.36
C ILE A 28 10.16 22.41 8.39
N ALA A 29 10.29 21.19 7.90
CA ALA A 29 11.19 20.87 6.81
C ALA A 29 10.44 21.05 5.48
N ASN A 30 10.74 22.17 4.81
CA ASN A 30 10.33 22.47 3.45
C ASN A 30 10.97 21.45 2.47
N ALA A 31 10.31 20.31 2.27
CA ALA A 31 10.74 19.32 1.30
C ALA A 31 10.27 19.73 -0.10
N GLN A 32 11.12 20.52 -0.78
CA GLN A 32 11.02 20.74 -2.21
C GLN A 32 11.40 19.45 -2.94
N THR A 33 10.44 18.56 -3.16
CA THR A 33 10.61 17.34 -3.95
C THR A 33 10.45 17.67 -5.43
N THR A 34 11.59 17.99 -6.07
CA THR A 34 11.78 17.88 -7.50
C THR A 34 11.43 16.45 -7.94
N SER A 35 10.22 16.30 -8.48
CA SER A 35 9.68 15.04 -8.95
C SER A 35 10.30 14.68 -10.30
N THR A 36 11.56 14.25 -10.29
CA THR A 36 12.12 13.50 -11.41
C THR A 36 11.38 12.18 -11.49
N SER A 37 10.55 12.02 -12.53
CA SER A 37 9.82 10.80 -12.83
C SER A 37 10.78 9.67 -13.21
N ALA A 38 11.50 9.12 -12.23
CA ALA A 38 12.28 7.92 -12.40
C ALA A 38 11.30 6.73 -12.42
N THR A 39 11.29 5.99 -13.52
CA THR A 39 10.51 4.75 -13.63
C THR A 39 11.12 3.72 -12.69
N TYR A 40 10.51 3.50 -11.54
CA TYR A 40 10.89 2.40 -10.64
C TYR A 40 10.57 1.05 -11.31
N LYS A 41 11.59 0.19 -11.43
CA LYS A 41 11.45 -1.17 -11.94
C LYS A 41 11.78 -2.17 -10.84
N SER A 42 10.80 -2.97 -10.45
CA SER A 42 10.97 -4.02 -9.44
C SER A 42 11.64 -5.26 -10.04
N ASN A 43 12.70 -5.77 -9.39
CA ASN A 43 13.35 -7.04 -9.77
C ASN A 43 12.65 -8.24 -9.12
N LEU A 44 11.38 -8.48 -9.48
CA LEU A 44 10.56 -9.57 -8.94
C LEU A 44 10.57 -10.79 -9.89
N SER A 45 10.51 -11.98 -9.31
CA SER A 45 10.22 -13.20 -10.08
C SER A 45 8.83 -13.11 -10.73
N LYS A 46 8.61 -13.90 -11.80
CA LYS A 46 7.30 -13.94 -12.50
C LYS A 46 6.13 -14.21 -11.55
N ALA A 47 6.31 -15.13 -10.60
CA ALA A 47 5.30 -15.46 -9.59
C ALA A 47 4.98 -14.28 -8.66
N ASN A 48 6.01 -13.59 -8.17
CA ASN A 48 5.82 -12.39 -7.33
C ASN A 48 5.15 -11.25 -8.12
N LEU A 49 5.48 -11.07 -9.40
CA LEU A 49 4.84 -10.07 -10.23
C LEU A 49 3.35 -10.37 -10.46
N ALA A 50 3.00 -11.64 -10.68
CA ALA A 50 1.62 -12.06 -10.80
C ALA A 50 0.84 -11.84 -9.49
N ALA A 51 1.42 -12.19 -8.35
CA ALA A 51 0.82 -11.95 -7.04
C ALA A 51 0.65 -10.45 -6.74
N LYS A 52 1.66 -9.63 -7.05
CA LYS A 52 1.60 -8.15 -6.94
C LYS A 52 0.47 -7.55 -7.77
N LYS A 53 0.30 -7.99 -9.01
CA LYS A 53 -0.81 -7.57 -9.88
C LYS A 53 -2.16 -7.98 -9.30
N TRP A 54 -2.25 -9.20 -8.77
CA TRP A 54 -3.46 -9.73 -8.16
C TRP A 54 -3.88 -8.90 -6.93
N ILE A 55 -2.96 -8.63 -6.01
CA ILE A 55 -3.25 -7.80 -4.83
C ILE A 55 -3.68 -6.40 -5.28
N ALA A 56 -2.91 -5.74 -6.14
CA ALA A 56 -3.27 -4.40 -6.63
C ALA A 56 -4.67 -4.33 -7.26
N TYR A 57 -5.10 -5.39 -7.96
CA TYR A 57 -6.45 -5.46 -8.53
C TYR A 57 -7.53 -5.53 -7.44
N HIS A 58 -7.29 -6.29 -6.37
CA HIS A 58 -8.26 -6.42 -5.28
C HIS A 58 -8.30 -5.19 -4.37
N GLU A 59 -7.16 -4.53 -4.16
CA GLU A 59 -7.05 -3.33 -3.32
C GLU A 59 -7.67 -2.09 -3.96
N SER A 60 -7.44 -1.87 -5.27
CA SER A 60 -7.92 -0.64 -5.92
C SER A 60 -8.17 -0.78 -7.41
N ARG A 61 -8.33 -2.01 -7.91
CA ARG A 61 -8.44 -2.31 -9.35
C ARG A 61 -7.21 -1.83 -10.13
N GLY A 62 -6.08 -1.65 -9.46
CA GLY A 62 -4.83 -1.16 -10.04
C GLY A 62 -4.69 0.37 -10.15
N SER A 63 -5.58 1.15 -9.54
CA SER A 63 -5.57 2.62 -9.69
C SER A 63 -4.57 3.31 -8.75
N TYR A 64 -3.60 4.03 -9.32
CA TYR A 64 -2.64 4.85 -8.55
C TYR A 64 -3.26 6.11 -7.94
N SER A 65 -4.43 6.53 -8.42
CA SER A 65 -5.16 7.71 -7.92
C SER A 65 -6.25 7.34 -6.91
N ALA A 66 -6.48 6.05 -6.64
CA ALA A 66 -7.46 5.62 -5.63
C ALA A 66 -7.19 6.29 -4.28
N ARG A 67 -8.27 6.68 -3.60
CA ARG A 67 -8.22 7.30 -2.28
C ARG A 67 -9.32 6.73 -1.41
N ASN A 68 -8.95 6.42 -0.18
CA ASN A 68 -9.87 5.92 0.82
C ASN A 68 -9.40 6.35 2.22
N GLY A 69 -9.83 7.53 2.66
CA GLY A 69 -9.35 8.12 3.90
C GLY A 69 -7.82 8.26 3.89
N GLN A 70 -7.16 7.64 4.87
CA GLN A 70 -5.69 7.61 4.97
C GLN A 70 -5.00 6.70 3.94
N TYR A 71 -5.73 5.83 3.24
CA TYR A 71 -5.16 4.87 2.30
C TYR A 71 -5.11 5.41 0.88
N VAL A 72 -3.99 5.11 0.23
CA VAL A 72 -3.56 5.77 -0.99
C VAL A 72 -3.17 4.77 -2.07
N GLY A 73 -3.79 4.94 -3.23
CA GLY A 73 -3.26 4.52 -4.52
C GLY A 73 -3.39 3.03 -4.79
N ARG A 74 -2.49 2.52 -5.63
CA ARG A 74 -2.60 1.18 -6.26
C ARG A 74 -2.65 0.04 -5.25
N TYR A 75 -2.06 0.28 -4.09
CA TYR A 75 -1.78 -0.68 -3.04
C TYR A 75 -2.49 -0.32 -1.73
N GLN A 76 -3.32 0.74 -1.75
CA GLN A 76 -3.99 1.26 -0.56
C GLN A 76 -3.04 1.41 0.64
N LEU A 77 -1.84 1.94 0.39
CA LEU A 77 -0.84 2.17 1.45
C LEU A 77 -1.29 3.34 2.33
N SER A 78 -1.02 3.27 3.63
CA SER A 78 -1.18 4.45 4.49
C SER A 78 -0.36 5.62 3.93
N SER A 79 -0.94 6.82 3.91
CA SER A 79 -0.31 8.05 3.43
C SER A 79 1.04 8.32 4.09
N SER A 80 1.19 7.93 5.37
CA SER A 80 2.44 8.07 6.12
C SER A 80 3.61 7.31 5.49
N TYR A 81 3.39 6.12 4.93
CA TYR A 81 4.44 5.34 4.25
C TYR A 81 4.94 5.98 2.96
N LEU A 82 4.14 6.87 2.38
CA LEU A 82 4.46 7.55 1.14
C LEU A 82 5.21 8.87 1.38
N HIS A 83 5.29 9.34 2.63
CA HIS A 83 6.01 10.56 3.03
C HIS A 83 5.64 11.78 2.15
N GLY A 84 4.37 11.88 1.76
CA GLY A 84 3.86 12.94 0.88
C GLY A 84 4.09 12.73 -0.63
N ASP A 85 4.98 11.81 -1.03
CA ASP A 85 5.21 11.48 -2.43
C ASP A 85 4.24 10.37 -2.90
N TYR A 86 3.18 10.79 -3.58
CA TYR A 86 2.17 9.89 -4.13
C TYR A 86 2.45 9.42 -5.57
N SER A 87 3.66 9.63 -6.09
CA SER A 87 4.05 9.19 -7.42
C SER A 87 3.89 7.68 -7.58
N LYS A 88 3.65 7.24 -8.83
CA LYS A 88 3.56 5.80 -9.15
C LYS A 88 4.83 5.06 -8.71
N ALA A 89 5.99 5.67 -8.96
CA ALA A 89 7.28 5.10 -8.61
C ALA A 89 7.44 4.89 -7.10
N ASN A 90 7.08 5.89 -6.28
CA ASN A 90 7.16 5.75 -4.83
C ASN A 90 6.13 4.75 -4.28
N GLN A 91 4.91 4.72 -4.84
CA GLN A 91 3.92 3.69 -4.48
C GLN A 91 4.45 2.28 -4.76
N GLU A 92 5.05 2.03 -5.93
CA GLU A 92 5.63 0.74 -6.28
C GLU A 92 6.79 0.36 -5.35
N LYS A 93 7.74 1.28 -5.15
CA LYS A 93 8.92 1.07 -4.29
C LYS A 93 8.51 0.81 -2.85
N THR A 94 7.55 1.57 -2.33
CA THR A 94 7.09 1.46 -0.95
C THR A 94 6.29 0.18 -0.74
N ALA A 95 5.42 -0.20 -1.68
CA ALA A 95 4.71 -1.47 -1.63
C ALA A 95 5.66 -2.66 -1.64
N ASP A 96 6.70 -2.65 -2.48
CA ASP A 96 7.69 -3.73 -2.53
C ASP A 96 8.48 -3.84 -1.22
N ARG A 97 8.91 -2.72 -0.64
CA ARG A 97 9.58 -2.71 0.68
C ARG A 97 8.68 -3.25 1.78
N TYR A 98 7.44 -2.76 1.82
CA TYR A 98 6.44 -3.18 2.81
C TYR A 98 6.18 -4.68 2.73
N VAL A 99 5.90 -5.20 1.53
CA VAL A 99 5.63 -6.63 1.33
C VAL A 99 6.84 -7.48 1.66
N LYS A 100 8.05 -7.02 1.29
CA LYS A 100 9.28 -7.73 1.64
C LYS A 100 9.50 -7.80 3.14
N ALA A 101 9.26 -6.72 3.87
CA ALA A 101 9.45 -6.66 5.32
C ALA A 101 8.38 -7.47 6.07
N ARG A 102 7.11 -7.38 5.67
CA ARG A 102 5.99 -8.00 6.39
C ARG A 102 5.73 -9.47 6.02
N TYR A 103 5.87 -9.82 4.74
CA TYR A 103 5.53 -11.16 4.22
C TYR A 103 6.71 -11.92 3.62
N GLY A 104 7.85 -11.25 3.42
CA GLY A 104 8.99 -11.80 2.70
C GLY A 104 8.83 -11.85 1.17
N SER A 105 7.62 -12.07 0.66
CA SER A 105 7.31 -12.16 -0.76
C SER A 105 5.87 -11.74 -1.09
N TRP A 106 5.62 -11.35 -2.34
CA TRP A 106 4.28 -11.05 -2.85
C TRP A 106 3.38 -12.28 -2.91
N VAL A 107 3.95 -13.46 -3.15
CA VAL A 107 3.21 -14.73 -3.09
C VAL A 107 2.68 -14.98 -1.67
N SER A 108 3.54 -14.80 -0.66
CA SER A 108 3.14 -14.91 0.75
C SER A 108 2.09 -13.88 1.14
N ALA A 109 2.25 -12.63 0.69
CA ALA A 109 1.25 -11.57 0.90
C ALA A 109 -0.11 -11.94 0.28
N LYS A 110 -0.11 -12.53 -0.92
CA LYS A 110 -1.34 -13.00 -1.57
C LYS A 110 -2.00 -14.12 -0.76
N HIS A 111 -1.23 -15.10 -0.29
CA HIS A 111 -1.79 -16.17 0.56
C HIS A 111 -2.42 -15.61 1.83
N HIS A 112 -1.74 -14.64 2.47
CA HIS A 112 -2.29 -13.94 3.63
C HIS A 112 -3.60 -13.22 3.29
N TRP A 113 -3.64 -12.47 2.18
CA TRP A 113 -4.86 -11.82 1.70
C TRP A 113 -6.00 -12.81 1.48
N GLN A 114 -5.74 -13.96 0.85
CA GLN A 114 -6.77 -14.96 0.61
C GLN A 114 -7.36 -15.54 1.90
N ALA A 115 -6.58 -15.57 2.98
CA ALA A 115 -7.02 -16.05 4.28
C ALA A 115 -7.75 -14.98 5.12
N TYR A 116 -7.27 -13.74 5.09
CA TYR A 116 -7.71 -12.70 6.04
C TYR A 116 -8.41 -11.49 5.39
N GLY A 117 -8.37 -11.37 4.07
CA GLY A 117 -8.97 -10.28 3.32
C GLY A 117 -8.19 -8.96 3.35
N TRP A 118 -6.98 -8.95 3.90
CA TRP A 118 -6.05 -7.81 3.91
C TRP A 118 -4.62 -8.28 3.64
N TYR A 119 -3.73 -7.34 3.31
CA TYR A 119 -2.30 -7.58 3.24
C TYR A 119 -1.52 -6.37 3.78
#